data_AF-A0A2V6QKB3-F1
#
_entry.id   AF-A0A2V6QKB3-F1
#
_cell.length_a   1.000
_cell.length_b   1.000
_cell.length_c   1.000
_cell.angle_alpha   90.00
_cell.angle_beta   90.00
_cell.angle_gamma   90.00
#
_symmetry.space_group_name_H-M   'P 1'
#
loop_
_entity.id
_entity.type
_entity.pdbx_description
1 polymer ?
#
loop_
_entity_poly.entity_id
_entity_poly.type
_entity_poly.pdbx_seq_one_letter_code
_entity_poly.pdbx_strand_id
1 'polypeptide(L)'
;MVLQPACQAMIACRLVALLAVLLLAPTAIPAQDDAAIVEYMRRLGPELAERYIALRDAQAAAVAELGRATERYNAGGPALRSVSLPALRQAKRRYAETSLALLEFLDARDRQVIGRLEADIERLKRGLDDRARARAELEHMLRNE
;
A
#
# COMPACT_ATOMS: atom_id res chain seq x y z
N MET A 1 -29.47 14.66 -41.34
CA MET A 1 -28.03 14.58 -41.01
C MET A 1 -27.86 13.55 -39.92
N VAL A 2 -27.63 12.30 -40.32
CA VAL A 2 -27.55 11.14 -39.42
C VAL A 2 -26.08 10.93 -39.06
N LEU A 3 -25.72 11.14 -37.80
CA LEU A 3 -24.40 10.79 -37.30
C LEU A 3 -24.23 9.26 -37.26
N GLN A 4 -23.08 8.78 -37.74
CA GLN A 4 -22.73 7.38 -37.96
C GLN A 4 -22.78 6.50 -36.69
N PRO A 5 -23.18 5.22 -36.82
CA PRO A 5 -23.30 4.25 -35.72
C PRO A 5 -21.95 3.79 -35.13
N ALA A 6 -20.83 4.07 -35.78
CA ALA A 6 -19.50 3.65 -35.32
C ALA A 6 -19.01 4.41 -34.07
N CYS A 7 -19.51 5.63 -33.84
CA CYS A 7 -19.07 6.46 -32.71
C CYS A 7 -19.74 6.04 -31.38
N GLN A 8 -20.94 5.44 -31.44
CA GLN A 8 -21.67 4.99 -30.25
C GLN A 8 -21.10 3.67 -29.68
N ALA A 9 -20.57 2.78 -30.53
CA ALA A 9 -19.99 1.51 -30.11
C ALA A 9 -18.68 1.67 -29.30
N MET A 10 -17.84 2.65 -29.65
CA MET A 10 -16.58 2.89 -28.93
C MET A 10 -16.78 3.52 -27.55
N ILE A 11 -17.79 4.38 -27.39
CA ILE A 11 -18.11 5.02 -26.10
C ILE A 11 -18.69 3.98 -25.13
N ALA A 12 -19.55 3.08 -25.60
CA ALA A 12 -20.09 1.99 -24.80
C ALA A 12 -18.98 1.01 -24.35
N CYS A 13 -18.01 0.70 -25.22
CA CYS A 13 -16.92 -0.23 -24.90
C CYS A 13 -15.95 0.34 -23.84
N ARG A 14 -15.69 1.66 -23.85
CA ARG A 14 -14.88 2.31 -22.81
C ARG A 14 -15.59 2.42 -21.46
N LEU A 15 -16.92 2.61 -21.45
CA LEU A 15 -17.71 2.62 -20.23
C LEU A 15 -17.77 1.23 -19.57
N VAL A 16 -17.88 0.15 -20.36
CA VAL A 16 -17.83 -1.22 -19.83
C VAL A 16 -16.44 -1.59 -19.31
N ALA A 17 -15.36 -1.14 -19.96
CA ALA A 17 -13.99 -1.35 -19.46
C ALA A 17 -13.72 -0.58 -18.15
N LEU A 18 -14.21 0.66 -18.03
CA LEU A 18 -14.09 1.45 -16.80
C LEU A 18 -14.95 0.88 -15.66
N LEU A 19 -16.15 0.37 -15.97
CA LEU A 19 -17.00 -0.32 -15.00
C LEU A 19 -16.41 -1.68 -14.58
N ALA A 20 -15.75 -2.40 -15.49
CA ALA A 20 -15.06 -3.65 -15.18
C ALA A 20 -13.83 -3.44 -14.29
N VAL A 21 -13.07 -2.35 -14.47
CA VAL A 21 -11.96 -1.98 -13.56
C VAL A 21 -12.48 -1.59 -12.16
N LEU A 22 -13.70 -1.06 -12.06
CA LEU A 22 -14.36 -0.77 -10.77
C LEU A 22 -15.05 -1.98 -10.13
N LEU A 23 -15.38 -3.03 -10.90
CA LEU A 23 -16.11 -4.21 -10.43
C LEU A 23 -15.27 -5.49 -10.31
N LEU A 24 -14.08 -5.58 -10.90
CA LEU A 24 -13.22 -6.75 -10.80
C LEU A 24 -11.95 -6.49 -9.98
N ALA A 25 -11.86 -7.32 -8.94
CA ALA A 25 -10.73 -7.59 -8.07
C ALA A 25 -10.43 -6.52 -7.01
N PRO A 26 -10.27 -6.91 -5.72
CA PRO A 26 -9.52 -6.09 -4.80
C PRO A 26 -8.17 -5.82 -5.46
N THR A 27 -7.76 -4.55 -5.54
CA THR A 27 -6.41 -4.19 -5.96
C THR A 27 -5.46 -4.85 -4.97
N ALA A 28 -5.01 -6.05 -5.31
CA ALA A 28 -3.93 -6.70 -4.60
C ALA A 28 -2.77 -5.71 -4.68
N ILE A 29 -2.30 -5.26 -3.51
CA ILE A 29 -1.05 -4.53 -3.38
C ILE A 29 -0.03 -5.32 -4.22
N PRO A 30 0.73 -4.68 -5.13
CA PRO A 30 1.61 -5.38 -6.05
C PRO A 30 2.44 -6.39 -5.25
N ALA A 31 2.49 -7.63 -5.75
CA ALA A 31 3.22 -8.72 -5.13
C ALA A 31 4.73 -8.41 -5.16
N GLN A 32 5.17 -7.55 -4.25
CA GLN A 32 6.56 -7.48 -3.82
C GLN A 32 6.95 -8.86 -3.30
N ASP A 33 8.24 -9.18 -3.40
CA ASP A 33 8.77 -10.42 -2.82
C ASP A 33 8.53 -10.42 -1.31
N ASP A 34 7.49 -11.13 -0.91
CA ASP A 34 6.99 -11.20 0.47
C ASP A 34 8.09 -11.72 1.42
N ALA A 35 8.97 -12.61 0.94
CA ALA A 35 10.09 -13.10 1.70
C ALA A 35 11.12 -11.99 1.96
N ALA A 36 11.40 -11.17 0.94
CA ALA A 36 12.29 -10.01 1.07
C ALA A 36 11.72 -8.97 2.05
N ILE A 37 10.40 -8.74 2.05
CA ILE A 37 9.75 -7.83 3.01
C ILE A 37 9.87 -8.36 4.43
N VAL A 38 9.54 -9.63 4.67
CA VAL A 38 9.63 -10.24 6.00
C VAL A 38 11.06 -10.20 6.51
N GLU A 39 12.04 -10.51 5.66
CA GLU A 39 13.46 -10.45 6.02
C GLU A 39 13.90 -9.01 6.33
N TYR A 40 13.46 -8.03 5.54
CA TYR A 40 13.69 -6.62 5.84
C TYR A 40 13.08 -6.22 7.19
N MET A 41 11.84 -6.63 7.49
CA MET A 41 11.21 -6.36 8.79
C MET A 41 11.99 -7.01 9.92
N ARG A 42 12.48 -8.24 9.75
CA ARG A 42 13.26 -8.96 10.76
C ARG A 42 14.54 -8.23 11.12
N ARG A 43 15.19 -7.58 10.14
CA ARG A 43 16.37 -6.73 10.36
C ARG A 43 16.04 -5.46 11.15
N LEU A 44 14.83 -4.92 10.99
CA LEU A 44 14.35 -3.77 11.78
C LEU A 44 13.93 -4.18 13.20
N GLY A 45 13.37 -5.38 13.35
CA GLY A 45 13.03 -5.99 14.63
C GLY A 45 12.15 -7.24 14.44
N PRO A 46 12.35 -8.31 15.23
CA PRO A 46 11.58 -9.56 15.09
C PRO A 46 10.08 -9.33 15.29
N GLU A 47 9.68 -8.50 16.26
CA GLU A 47 8.27 -8.18 16.53
C GLU A 47 7.58 -7.45 15.35
N LEU A 48 8.31 -6.64 14.57
CA LEU A 48 7.77 -5.98 13.38
C LEU A 48 7.47 -7.01 12.28
N ALA A 49 8.33 -8.00 12.11
CA ALA A 49 8.12 -9.08 11.15
C ALA A 49 6.90 -9.93 11.52
N GLU A 50 6.77 -10.30 12.80
CA GLU A 50 5.61 -11.05 13.30
C GLU A 50 4.31 -10.27 13.10
N ARG A 51 4.31 -8.97 13.43
CA ARG A 51 3.14 -8.11 13.26
C ARG A 51 2.77 -7.93 11.79
N TYR A 52 3.75 -7.77 10.89
CA TYR A 52 3.51 -7.73 9.44
C TYR A 52 2.86 -9.02 8.95
N ILE A 53 3.41 -10.18 9.32
CA ILE A 53 2.88 -11.49 8.92
C ILE A 53 1.43 -11.63 9.39
N ALA A 54 1.14 -11.31 10.65
CA ALA A 54 -0.22 -11.40 11.19
C ALA A 54 -1.22 -10.51 10.44
N LEU A 55 -0.84 -9.27 10.11
CA LEU A 55 -1.69 -8.34 9.36
C LEU A 55 -1.91 -8.80 7.92
N ARG A 56 -0.85 -9.27 7.24
CA ARG A 56 -0.91 -9.83 5.89
C ARG A 56 -1.83 -11.06 5.85
N ASP A 57 -1.66 -11.99 6.79
CA ASP A 57 -2.44 -13.22 6.84
C ASP A 57 -3.91 -12.94 7.14
N ALA A 58 -4.19 -11.97 8.03
CA ALA A 58 -5.55 -11.50 8.28
C ALA A 58 -6.19 -10.89 7.03
N GLN A 59 -5.43 -10.10 6.26
CA GLN A 59 -5.91 -9.54 5.00
C GLN A 59 -6.17 -10.64 3.96
N ALA A 60 -5.26 -11.60 3.80
CA ALA A 60 -5.42 -12.71 2.87
C ALA A 60 -6.68 -13.54 3.21
N ALA A 61 -6.92 -13.81 4.50
CA ALA A 61 -8.13 -14.48 4.95
C ALA A 61 -9.40 -13.68 4.62
N ALA A 62 -9.38 -12.36 4.81
CA ALA A 62 -10.52 -11.49 4.50
C ALA A 62 -10.78 -11.39 2.99
N VAL A 63 -9.74 -11.41 2.15
CA VAL A 63 -9.87 -11.51 0.68
C VAL A 63 -10.56 -12.82 0.28
N ALA A 64 -10.13 -13.95 0.85
CA ALA A 64 -10.73 -15.25 0.59
C ALA A 64 -12.19 -15.33 1.08
N GLU A 65 -12.51 -14.70 2.21
CA GLU A 65 -13.90 -14.57 2.71
C GLU A 65 -14.77 -13.73 1.78
N LEU A 66 -14.26 -12.59 1.33
CA LEU A 66 -14.95 -11.71 0.37
C LEU A 66 -15.24 -12.42 -0.95
N GLY A 67 -14.27 -13.19 -1.48
CA GLY A 67 -14.47 -14.02 -2.67
C GLY A 67 -15.65 -14.99 -2.49
N ARG A 68 -15.62 -15.80 -1.43
CA ARG A 68 -16.71 -16.76 -1.12
C ARG A 68 -18.07 -16.09 -0.89
N ALA A 69 -18.09 -14.92 -0.26
CA ALA A 69 -19.35 -14.17 -0.06
C ALA A 69 -19.90 -13.62 -1.39
N THR A 70 -19.01 -13.17 -2.27
CA THR A 70 -19.35 -12.67 -3.60
C THR A 70 -19.90 -13.78 -4.50
N GLU A 71 -19.25 -14.95 -4.50
CA GLU A 71 -19.72 -16.14 -5.22
C GLU A 71 -21.12 -16.55 -4.78
N ARG A 72 -21.37 -16.65 -3.46
CA ARG A 72 -22.69 -16.99 -2.92
C ARG A 72 -23.76 -15.97 -3.29
N TYR A 73 -23.44 -14.69 -3.24
CA TYR A 73 -24.37 -13.62 -3.63
C TYR A 73 -24.72 -13.70 -5.13
N ASN A 74 -23.74 -13.99 -5.98
CA ASN A 74 -23.93 -14.11 -7.42
C ASN A 74 -24.71 -15.38 -7.80
N ALA A 75 -24.45 -16.50 -7.12
CA ALA A 75 -25.07 -17.79 -7.39
C ALA A 75 -26.55 -17.89 -6.96
N GLY A 76 -26.98 -17.13 -5.93
CA GLY A 76 -28.31 -17.26 -5.34
C GLY A 76 -29.52 -16.82 -6.19
N GLY A 77 -29.31 -16.23 -7.37
CA GLY A 77 -30.39 -15.65 -8.17
C GLY A 77 -31.14 -14.51 -7.45
N PRO A 78 -32.14 -13.86 -8.08
CA PRO A 78 -32.83 -12.70 -7.48
C PRO A 78 -33.48 -12.98 -6.12
N ALA A 79 -33.99 -14.20 -5.91
CA ALA A 79 -34.71 -14.58 -4.70
C ALA A 79 -33.82 -14.76 -3.46
N LEU A 80 -32.57 -15.23 -3.61
CA LEU A 80 -31.66 -15.49 -2.48
C LEU A 80 -30.62 -14.39 -2.27
N ARG A 81 -30.57 -13.39 -3.15
CA ARG A 81 -29.67 -12.23 -3.01
C ARG A 81 -29.93 -11.42 -1.76
N SER A 82 -31.19 -11.21 -1.37
CA SER A 82 -31.54 -10.47 -0.14
C SER A 82 -31.03 -11.17 1.13
N VAL A 83 -31.01 -12.51 1.11
CA VAL A 83 -30.54 -13.35 2.23
C VAL A 83 -29.01 -13.33 2.35
N SER A 84 -28.30 -13.32 1.23
CA SER A 84 -26.83 -13.32 1.19
C SER A 84 -26.21 -11.91 1.29
N LEU A 85 -26.98 -10.86 1.04
CA LEU A 85 -26.52 -9.47 1.05
C LEU A 85 -25.88 -9.03 2.39
N PRO A 86 -26.43 -9.36 3.58
CA PRO A 86 -25.79 -9.01 4.85
C PRO A 86 -24.39 -9.62 4.99
N ALA A 87 -24.23 -10.91 4.63
CA ALA A 87 -22.94 -11.59 4.69
C ALA A 87 -21.92 -10.98 3.72
N LEU A 88 -22.35 -10.59 2.51
CA LEU A 88 -21.50 -9.88 1.57
C LEU A 88 -21.04 -8.51 2.12
N ARG A 89 -21.94 -7.75 2.75
CA ARG A 89 -21.60 -6.46 3.37
C ARG A 89 -20.60 -6.63 4.50
N GLN A 90 -20.77 -7.64 5.34
CA GLN A 90 -19.84 -7.96 6.42
C GLN A 90 -18.46 -8.33 5.88
N ALA A 91 -18.38 -9.20 4.87
CA ALA A 91 -17.11 -9.58 4.25
C ALA A 91 -16.40 -8.39 3.60
N LYS A 92 -17.14 -7.49 2.93
CA LYS A 92 -16.60 -6.23 2.39
C LYS A 92 -16.01 -5.34 3.49
N ARG A 93 -16.74 -5.20 4.61
CA ARG A 93 -16.27 -4.44 5.78
C ARG A 93 -15.01 -5.06 6.37
N ARG A 94 -14.98 -6.38 6.54
CA ARG A 94 -13.82 -7.09 7.09
C ARG A 94 -12.58 -6.91 6.21
N TYR A 95 -12.74 -7.07 4.89
CA TYR A 95 -11.68 -6.80 3.92
C TYR A 95 -11.14 -5.36 4.04
N ALA A 96 -12.03 -4.36 4.11
CA ALA A 96 -11.63 -2.97 4.28
C ALA A 96 -10.87 -2.73 5.60
N GLU A 97 -11.37 -3.26 6.72
CA GLU A 97 -10.73 -3.16 8.04
C GLU A 97 -9.32 -3.75 8.03
N THR A 98 -9.17 -4.98 7.53
CA THR A 98 -7.85 -5.66 7.49
C THR A 98 -6.87 -4.99 6.53
N SER A 99 -7.35 -4.47 5.40
CA SER A 99 -6.50 -3.77 4.43
C SER A 99 -6.04 -2.42 4.98
N LEU A 100 -6.92 -1.68 5.65
CA LEU A 100 -6.56 -0.42 6.29
C LEU A 100 -5.53 -0.64 7.39
N ALA A 101 -5.73 -1.64 8.25
CA ALA A 101 -4.79 -1.96 9.33
C ALA A 101 -3.38 -2.32 8.79
N LEU A 102 -3.31 -3.05 7.67
CA LEU A 102 -2.04 -3.33 7.00
C LEU A 102 -1.39 -2.05 6.46
N LEU A 103 -2.15 -1.19 5.78
CA LEU A 103 -1.64 0.07 5.25
C LEU A 103 -1.14 1.00 6.36
N GLU A 104 -1.90 1.17 7.44
CA GLU A 104 -1.51 1.98 8.60
C GLU A 104 -0.19 1.50 9.24
N PHE A 105 0.00 0.19 9.31
CA PHE A 105 1.26 -0.39 9.79
C PHE A 105 2.44 -0.04 8.88
N LEU A 106 2.28 -0.19 7.56
CA LEU A 106 3.32 0.12 6.58
C LEU A 106 3.67 1.62 6.59
N ASP A 107 2.65 2.48 6.66
CA ASP A 107 2.78 3.93 6.79
C ASP A 107 3.56 4.34 8.05
N ALA A 108 3.22 3.76 9.20
CA ALA A 108 3.87 4.05 10.47
C ALA A 108 5.36 3.68 10.43
N ARG A 109 5.68 2.51 9.85
CA ARG A 109 7.06 2.09 9.61
C ARG A 109 7.79 3.10 8.72
N ASP A 110 7.21 3.49 7.59
CA ASP A 110 7.89 4.39 6.65
C ASP A 110 8.14 5.76 7.24
N ARG A 111 7.19 6.31 7.99
CA ARG A 111 7.39 7.57 8.73
C ARG A 111 8.55 7.44 9.73
N GLN A 112 8.70 6.31 10.40
CA GLN A 112 9.82 6.07 11.30
C GLN A 112 11.17 5.99 10.57
N VAL A 113 11.21 5.30 9.43
CA VAL A 113 12.43 5.20 8.59
C VAL A 113 12.82 6.57 8.06
N ILE A 114 11.86 7.34 7.54
CA ILE A 114 12.08 8.72 7.08
C ILE A 114 12.68 9.57 8.19
N GLY A 115 12.08 9.57 9.39
CA GLY A 115 12.58 10.37 10.50
C GLY A 115 14.02 10.01 10.93
N ARG A 116 14.39 8.72 10.86
CA ARG A 116 15.78 8.29 11.13
C ARG A 116 16.74 8.82 10.06
N LEU A 117 16.36 8.71 8.78
CA LEU A 117 17.18 9.19 7.68
C LEU A 117 17.36 10.71 7.71
N GLU A 118 16.30 11.46 8.03
CA GLU A 118 16.38 12.91 8.23
C GLU A 118 17.37 13.28 9.35
N ALA A 119 17.32 12.58 10.48
CA ALA A 119 18.26 12.79 11.59
C ALA A 119 19.72 12.47 11.18
N ASP A 120 19.94 11.41 10.41
CA ASP A 120 21.25 11.05 9.87
C ASP A 120 21.78 12.10 8.90
N ILE A 121 20.93 12.62 8.02
CA ILE A 121 21.26 13.71 7.10
C ILE A 121 21.70 14.95 7.88
N GLU A 122 20.95 15.36 8.90
CA GLU A 122 21.29 16.52 9.73
C GLU A 122 22.58 16.32 10.54
N ARG A 123 22.88 15.09 10.97
CA ARG A 123 24.19 14.76 11.56
C ARG A 123 25.31 14.94 10.53
N LEU A 124 25.14 14.45 9.32
CA LEU A 124 26.15 14.54 8.26
C LEU A 124 26.42 15.99 7.83
N LYS A 125 25.37 16.81 7.69
CA LYS A 125 25.48 18.25 7.40
C LYS A 125 26.33 18.97 8.44
N ARG A 126 26.02 18.78 9.74
CA ARG A 126 26.82 19.37 10.83
C ARG A 126 28.30 18.97 10.74
N GLY A 127 28.56 17.68 10.50
CA GLY A 127 29.94 17.21 10.32
C GLY A 127 30.65 17.82 9.10
N LEU A 128 29.93 18.15 8.03
CA LEU A 128 30.50 18.87 6.87
C LEU A 128 30.83 20.32 7.23
N ASP A 129 29.94 21.00 7.94
CA ASP A 129 30.14 22.38 8.38
C ASP A 129 31.33 22.49 9.35
N ASP A 130 31.44 21.55 10.30
CA ASP A 130 32.57 21.47 11.22
C ASP A 130 33.90 21.33 10.47
N ARG A 131 33.96 20.41 9.49
CA ARG A 131 35.16 20.22 8.67
C ARG A 131 35.46 21.43 7.77
N ALA A 132 34.44 22.12 7.27
CA ALA A 132 34.62 23.33 6.47
C ALA A 132 35.23 24.46 7.32
N ARG A 133 34.76 24.66 8.55
CA ARG A 133 35.33 25.62 9.51
C ARG A 133 36.77 25.28 9.85
N ALA A 134 37.04 24.04 10.26
CA ALA A 134 38.38 23.60 10.60
C ALA A 134 39.35 23.77 9.41
N ARG A 135 38.90 23.47 8.18
CA ARG A 135 39.70 23.73 6.97
C ARG A 135 39.99 25.21 6.79
N ALA A 136 38.99 26.08 6.93
CA ALA A 136 39.16 27.52 6.79
C ALA A 136 40.15 28.09 7.83
N GLU A 137 40.10 27.60 9.07
CA GLU A 137 41.04 27.96 10.13
C GLU A 137 42.49 27.53 9.80
N LEU A 138 42.68 26.27 9.38
CA LEU A 138 44.00 25.76 9.00
C LEU A 138 44.57 26.51 7.78
N GLU A 139 43.74 26.78 6.78
CA GLU A 139 44.15 27.58 5.63
C GLU A 139 44.49 29.03 6.01
N HIS A 140 43.80 29.61 7.00
CA HIS A 140 44.13 30.92 7.52
C HIS A 140 45.48 30.93 8.23
N MET A 141 45.79 29.90 9.03
CA MET A 141 47.10 29.73 9.66
C MET A 141 48.22 29.64 8.60
N LEU A 142 48.03 28.83 7.56
CA LEU A 142 49.00 28.69 6.47
C LEU A 142 49.23 29.98 5.65
N ARG A 143 48.28 30.92 5.65
CA ARG A 143 48.37 32.18 4.89
C ARG A 143 48.91 33.35 5.70
N ASN A 144 48.93 33.24 7.03
CA ASN A 144 49.29 34.31 7.97
C ASN A 144 50.51 33.95 8.85
N GLU A 145 51.32 33.01 8.38
CA GLU A 145 52.77 32.98 8.61
C GLU A 145 53.46 33.92 7.60
#